data_AF-A0A6J7NJY6-F1
#
_entry.id   AF-A0A6J7NJY6-F1
#
_cell.length_a   1.000
_cell.length_b   1.000
_cell.length_c   1.000
_cell.angle_alpha   90.00
_cell.angle_beta   90.00
_cell.angle_gamma   90.00
#
_symmetry.space_group_name_H-M   'P 1'
#
loop_
_entity.id
_entity.type
_entity.pdbx_description
1 polymer ?
#
loop_
_entity_poly.entity_id
_entity_poly.type
_entity_poly.pdbx_seq_one_letter_code
_entity_poly.pdbx_strand_id
1 'polypeptide(L)'
;MTVIISNRGPYQFKKSNNGFIAQGGAGGIASSLGPLLTSGAAGDSATWIAAALTPDDRAATRAGQVKAPGIELDLLDLDEREYLLAYNLISNSTLWFIYHGIFDLARRPRFDHRFREAWEAYENINQAFANAAAEKANPDDVVLIQDYQLNLVPAMLRSARPDLRIAHFSHTPFCGPNSIRILPPDIARAICGSMASVPSGFHSARWARSYEASAREMLGSNANITDSFVAALGPDHDLLAATAQLPETAVGRADLKEQIGDRAMILRVDRIDPSKNILRGFSAYQRLLETHPEWRDRVVFVARLNASRQTLPEYIGYRNEVEQAISQLNDEWGTNDWSPIILDERDDFPTTAAAFADYDVLLVNPIKDGLNLVAKEGPLLNQRDGVLCLSPEAGAWDELGADALSVHPYDIEQVADSLNQALTMEPKERAKRAASLRTRAGARQPIDWLKDQLAAAK
;
A
#
# COMPACT_ATOMS: atom_id res chain seq x y z
N MET A 1 23.41 12.34 -9.39
CA MET A 1 22.98 10.97 -9.06
C MET A 1 21.71 11.04 -8.24
N THR A 2 20.87 10.01 -8.30
CA THR A 2 19.70 9.88 -7.42
C THR A 2 19.92 8.77 -6.41
N VAL A 3 19.74 9.06 -5.12
CA VAL A 3 19.75 8.07 -4.03
C VAL A 3 18.32 7.85 -3.57
N ILE A 4 17.84 6.61 -3.62
CA ILE A 4 16.52 6.24 -3.09
C ILE A 4 16.74 5.48 -1.79
N ILE A 5 15.95 5.83 -0.78
CA ILE A 5 16.02 5.18 0.53
C ILE A 5 14.63 4.66 0.87
N SER A 6 14.53 3.37 1.19
CA SER A 6 13.30 2.76 1.65
C SER A 6 13.61 1.62 2.61
N ASN A 7 12.65 1.23 3.45
CA ASN A 7 12.83 0.06 4.30
C ASN A 7 13.09 -1.23 3.49
N ARG A 8 12.42 -1.38 2.34
CA ARG A 8 12.54 -2.56 1.46
C ARG A 8 13.10 -2.17 0.11
N GLY A 9 14.17 -2.85 -0.30
CA GLY A 9 14.74 -2.72 -1.64
C GLY A 9 13.95 -3.46 -2.71
N PRO A 10 14.27 -3.24 -3.99
CA PRO A 10 13.61 -3.90 -5.12
C PRO A 10 14.04 -5.35 -5.34
N TYR A 11 15.11 -5.78 -4.67
CA TYR A 11 15.60 -7.15 -4.71
C TYR A 11 15.85 -7.70 -3.31
N GLN A 12 15.70 -9.00 -3.17
CA GLN A 12 16.19 -9.81 -2.05
C GLN A 12 17.21 -10.81 -2.57
N PHE A 13 18.15 -11.22 -1.73
CA PHE A 13 19.14 -12.21 -2.06
C PHE A 13 18.72 -13.58 -1.54
N LYS A 14 18.96 -14.60 -2.36
CA LYS A 14 18.84 -16.01 -1.98
C LYS A 14 20.17 -16.71 -2.17
N LYS A 15 20.58 -17.50 -1.18
CA LYS A 15 21.80 -18.28 -1.27
C LYS A 15 21.70 -19.33 -2.37
N SER A 16 22.78 -19.46 -3.14
CA SER A 16 22.95 -20.42 -4.22
C SER A 16 24.30 -21.13 -4.10
N ASN A 17 24.50 -22.20 -4.88
CA ASN A 17 25.75 -22.97 -4.89
C ASN A 17 26.98 -22.10 -5.24
N ASN A 18 26.78 -21.01 -5.99
CA ASN A 18 27.83 -20.10 -6.45
C ASN A 18 27.76 -18.70 -5.79
N GLY A 19 27.20 -18.58 -4.58
CA GLY A 19 27.09 -17.30 -3.86
C GLY A 19 25.65 -16.89 -3.59
N PHE A 20 25.23 -15.74 -4.12
CA PHE A 20 23.89 -15.20 -3.91
C PHE A 20 23.24 -14.81 -5.24
N ILE A 21 21.94 -15.02 -5.35
CA ILE A 21 21.14 -14.62 -6.51
C ILE A 21 20.12 -13.57 -6.06
N ALA A 22 20.11 -12.42 -6.73
CA ALA A 22 19.07 -11.40 -6.54
C ALA A 22 17.76 -11.87 -7.17
N GLN A 23 16.67 -11.78 -6.42
CA GLN A 23 15.31 -12.07 -6.83
C GLN A 23 14.45 -10.82 -6.63
N GLY A 24 13.53 -10.54 -7.55
CA GLY A 24 12.63 -9.40 -7.42
C GLY A 24 11.84 -9.47 -6.10
N GLY A 25 11.88 -8.38 -5.33
CA GLY A 25 11.20 -8.28 -4.05
C GLY A 25 9.70 -8.00 -4.21
N ALA A 26 8.89 -8.51 -3.28
CA ALA A 26 7.46 -8.21 -3.23
C ALA A 26 7.18 -6.83 -2.60
N GLY A 27 6.42 -5.97 -3.29
CA GLY A 27 5.92 -4.70 -2.75
C GLY A 27 5.79 -3.59 -3.79
N GLY A 28 4.78 -2.71 -3.60
CA GLY A 28 4.37 -1.73 -4.61
C GLY A 28 5.42 -0.68 -5.00
N ILE A 29 6.27 -0.21 -4.07
CA ILE A 29 7.30 0.80 -4.38
C ILE A 29 8.45 0.15 -5.17
N ALA A 30 8.93 -1.00 -4.70
CA ALA A 30 9.99 -1.78 -5.32
C ALA A 30 9.64 -2.16 -6.77
N SER A 31 8.42 -2.67 -6.99
CA SER A 31 7.94 -3.05 -8.32
C SER A 31 7.72 -1.85 -9.24
N SER A 32 7.29 -0.70 -8.70
CA SER A 32 6.99 0.49 -9.50
C SER A 32 8.24 1.33 -9.84
N LEU A 33 9.23 1.40 -8.93
CA LEU A 33 10.44 2.19 -9.12
C LEU A 33 11.60 1.39 -9.71
N GLY A 34 11.76 0.11 -9.37
CA GLY A 34 12.88 -0.70 -9.84
C GLY A 34 13.13 -0.58 -11.35
N PRO A 35 12.12 -0.83 -12.21
CA PRO A 35 12.25 -0.71 -13.66
C PRO A 35 12.59 0.71 -14.16
N LEU A 36 12.16 1.75 -13.45
CA LEU A 36 12.45 3.13 -13.82
C LEU A 36 13.91 3.51 -13.56
N LEU A 37 14.51 2.91 -12.53
CA LEU A 37 15.91 3.17 -12.20
C LEU A 37 16.86 2.45 -13.14
N THR A 38 16.51 1.24 -13.57
CA THR A 38 17.29 0.48 -14.56
C THR A 38 17.23 1.08 -15.95
N SER A 39 16.17 1.83 -16.27
CA SER A 39 16.00 2.52 -17.57
C SER A 39 16.63 3.92 -17.63
N GLY A 40 17.30 4.37 -16.56
CA GLY A 40 17.95 5.69 -16.49
C GLY A 40 16.98 6.85 -16.22
N ALA A 41 15.73 6.56 -15.86
CA ALA A 41 14.70 7.58 -15.69
C ALA A 41 14.90 8.46 -14.43
N ALA A 42 15.80 8.06 -13.53
CA ALA A 42 16.26 8.84 -12.38
C ALA A 42 17.63 9.53 -12.60
N GLY A 43 18.09 9.63 -13.85
CA GLY A 43 19.39 10.21 -14.22
C GLY A 43 20.46 9.16 -14.57
N ASP A 44 21.68 9.63 -14.82
CA ASP A 44 22.81 8.81 -15.33
C ASP A 44 23.26 7.70 -14.38
N SER A 45 22.95 7.83 -13.09
CA SER A 45 23.21 6.82 -12.06
C SER A 45 22.20 6.91 -10.91
N ALA A 46 21.80 5.75 -10.39
CA ALA A 46 20.94 5.63 -9.22
C ALA A 46 21.47 4.56 -8.25
N THR A 47 21.43 4.89 -6.95
CA THR A 47 21.68 3.95 -5.85
C THR A 47 20.42 3.78 -5.03
N TRP A 48 20.13 2.55 -4.63
CA TRP A 48 19.07 2.23 -3.69
C TRP A 48 19.64 1.77 -2.36
N ILE A 49 19.30 2.44 -1.27
CA ILE A 49 19.65 2.06 0.10
C ILE A 49 18.42 1.42 0.76
N ALA A 50 18.56 0.20 1.28
CA ALA A 50 17.48 -0.52 1.95
C ALA A 50 17.98 -1.37 3.13
N ALA A 51 17.08 -1.89 3.97
CA ALA A 51 17.49 -2.82 5.03
C ALA A 51 17.69 -4.23 4.48
N ALA A 52 18.69 -4.96 4.99
CA ALA A 52 18.80 -6.40 4.81
C ALA A 52 17.73 -7.11 5.66
N LEU A 53 16.75 -7.75 5.01
CA LEU A 53 15.54 -8.26 5.70
C LEU A 53 15.62 -9.73 6.06
N THR A 54 16.37 -10.51 5.28
CA THR A 54 16.50 -11.95 5.43
C THR A 54 17.91 -12.35 5.87
N PRO A 55 18.10 -13.55 6.46
CA PRO A 55 19.44 -14.06 6.75
C PRO A 55 20.35 -14.09 5.51
N ASP A 56 19.77 -14.39 4.33
CA ASP A 56 20.50 -14.40 3.06
C ASP A 56 20.86 -12.98 2.60
N ASP A 57 19.99 -11.98 2.79
CA ASP A 57 20.32 -10.56 2.55
C ASP A 57 21.51 -10.11 3.42
N ARG A 58 21.49 -10.44 4.71
CA ARG A 58 22.57 -10.07 5.64
C ARG A 58 23.87 -10.76 5.25
N ALA A 59 23.81 -12.03 4.88
CA ALA A 59 24.98 -12.77 4.43
C ALA A 59 25.55 -12.22 3.11
N ALA A 60 24.68 -11.84 2.16
CA ALA A 60 25.07 -11.20 0.91
C ALA A 60 25.73 -9.84 1.17
N THR A 61 25.14 -9.03 2.05
CA THR A 61 25.67 -7.72 2.48
C THR A 61 27.08 -7.86 3.06
N ARG A 62 27.28 -8.77 4.02
CA ARG A 62 28.60 -9.01 4.64
C ARG A 62 29.64 -9.55 3.66
N ALA A 63 29.20 -10.20 2.58
CA ALA A 63 30.07 -10.65 1.50
C ALA A 63 30.41 -9.54 0.49
N GLY A 64 29.91 -8.30 0.68
CA GLY A 64 30.15 -7.16 -0.21
C GLY A 64 29.27 -7.16 -1.46
N GLN A 65 28.17 -7.93 -1.48
CA GLN A 65 27.25 -7.97 -2.61
C GLN A 65 26.35 -6.72 -2.59
N VAL A 66 26.74 -5.73 -3.39
CA VAL A 66 26.02 -4.43 -3.51
C VAL A 66 25.43 -4.17 -4.90
N LYS A 67 25.46 -5.19 -5.77
CA LYS A 67 24.95 -5.10 -7.14
C LYS A 67 23.78 -6.03 -7.34
N ALA A 68 22.69 -5.47 -7.86
CA ALA A 68 21.53 -6.18 -8.37
C ALA A 68 21.32 -5.80 -9.85
N PRO A 69 20.44 -6.48 -10.60
CA PRO A 69 20.22 -6.17 -12.00
C PRO A 69 19.87 -4.69 -12.24
N GLY A 70 20.76 -3.96 -12.90
CA GLY A 70 20.54 -2.59 -13.36
C GLY A 70 20.54 -1.49 -12.29
N ILE A 71 20.81 -1.81 -11.02
CA ILE A 71 20.94 -0.81 -9.94
C ILE A 71 22.10 -1.14 -9.00
N GLU A 72 22.67 -0.11 -8.38
CA GLU A 72 23.47 -0.28 -7.18
C GLU A 72 22.52 -0.40 -5.97
N LEU A 73 22.56 -1.53 -5.28
CA LEU A 73 21.71 -1.84 -4.14
C LEU A 73 22.59 -1.97 -2.89
N ASP A 74 22.48 -1.01 -2.00
CA ASP A 74 23.18 -1.00 -0.72
C ASP A 74 22.22 -1.46 0.39
N LEU A 75 22.47 -2.65 0.92
CA LEU A 75 21.68 -3.21 2.01
C LEU A 75 22.36 -2.93 3.34
N LEU A 76 21.61 -2.38 4.29
CA LEU A 76 22.08 -2.12 5.64
C LEU A 76 21.84 -3.37 6.50
N ASP A 77 22.93 -3.96 7.00
CA ASP A 77 22.87 -5.01 8.01
C ASP A 77 22.67 -4.39 9.40
N LEU A 78 21.41 -4.04 9.68
CA LEU A 78 20.98 -3.39 10.92
C LEU A 78 20.89 -4.40 12.06
N ASP A 79 21.08 -3.96 13.32
CA ASP A 79 20.82 -4.83 14.48
C ASP A 79 19.40 -5.39 14.41
N GLU A 80 19.27 -6.72 14.46
CA GLU A 80 18.00 -7.40 14.22
C GLU A 80 16.97 -7.07 15.32
N ARG A 81 17.42 -6.93 16.57
CA ARG A 81 16.54 -6.61 17.68
C ARG A 81 16.01 -5.18 17.56
N GLU A 82 16.89 -4.21 17.31
CA GLU A 82 16.48 -2.82 17.09
C GLU A 82 15.55 -2.70 15.88
N TYR A 83 15.91 -3.33 14.77
CA TYR A 83 15.09 -3.33 13.56
C TYR A 83 13.69 -3.89 13.84
N LEU A 84 13.59 -5.04 14.52
CA LEU A 84 12.29 -5.62 14.84
C LEU A 84 11.47 -4.74 15.78
N LEU A 85 12.09 -4.07 16.76
CA LEU A 85 11.38 -3.11 17.63
C LEU A 85 10.87 -1.91 16.83
N ALA A 86 11.72 -1.27 16.03
CA ALA A 86 11.38 -0.12 15.22
C ALA A 86 10.32 -0.44 14.15
N TYR A 87 10.50 -1.55 13.43
CA TYR A 87 9.64 -1.93 12.30
C TYR A 87 8.29 -2.47 12.78
N ASN A 88 8.28 -3.36 13.78
CA ASN A 88 7.02 -3.95 14.23
C ASN A 88 6.24 -3.00 15.13
N LEU A 89 6.85 -2.47 16.20
CA LEU A 89 6.12 -1.74 17.22
C LEU A 89 5.87 -0.27 16.85
N ILE A 90 6.89 0.44 16.37
CA ILE A 90 6.72 1.84 15.97
C ILE A 90 6.04 1.93 14.61
N SER A 91 6.64 1.35 13.57
CA SER A 91 6.15 1.54 12.21
C SER A 91 4.79 0.83 11.99
N ASN A 92 4.74 -0.49 12.15
CA ASN A 92 3.60 -1.30 11.70
C ASN A 92 2.46 -1.47 12.71
N SER A 93 2.70 -1.21 14.00
CA SER A 93 1.65 -1.24 15.03
C SER A 93 1.23 0.16 15.51
N THR A 94 2.16 1.13 15.62
CA THR A 94 1.82 2.47 16.13
C THR A 94 1.49 3.46 15.03
N LEU A 95 2.45 3.76 14.15
CA LEU A 95 2.30 4.76 13.09
C LEU A 95 1.24 4.33 12.08
N TRP A 96 1.27 3.07 11.63
CA TRP A 96 0.24 2.52 10.76
C TRP A 96 -1.16 2.74 11.34
N PHE A 97 -1.40 2.37 12.61
CA PHE A 97 -2.73 2.47 13.21
C PHE A 97 -3.19 3.91 13.43
N ILE A 98 -2.27 4.84 13.75
CA ILE A 98 -2.58 6.26 13.89
C ILE A 98 -2.90 6.91 12.54
N TYR A 99 -2.09 6.62 11.52
CA TYR A 99 -2.25 7.16 10.17
C TYR A 99 -3.57 6.68 9.54
N HIS A 100 -3.96 5.44 9.81
CA HIS A 100 -5.22 4.88 9.30
C HIS A 100 -6.42 5.10 10.22
N GLY A 101 -6.22 5.59 11.45
CA GLY A 101 -7.29 5.86 12.41
C GLY A 101 -8.03 4.61 12.90
N ILE A 102 -7.31 3.50 13.08
CA ILE A 102 -7.89 2.16 13.36
C ILE A 102 -7.62 1.66 14.78
N PHE A 103 -7.17 2.51 15.69
CA PHE A 103 -7.02 2.14 17.10
C PHE A 103 -8.39 1.98 17.78
N ASP A 104 -8.54 0.90 18.56
CA ASP A 104 -9.52 0.85 19.65
C ASP A 104 -9.03 1.74 20.81
N LEU A 105 -9.39 3.03 20.74
CA LEU A 105 -8.91 4.06 21.67
C LEU A 105 -9.28 3.81 23.14
N ALA A 106 -10.25 2.93 23.42
CA ALA A 106 -10.58 2.54 24.79
C ALA A 106 -9.52 1.60 25.39
N ARG A 107 -8.72 0.91 24.57
CA ARG A 107 -7.74 -0.10 25.01
C ARG A 107 -6.30 0.19 24.59
N ARG A 108 -6.11 0.88 23.47
CA ARG A 108 -4.83 1.10 22.78
C ARG A 108 -4.77 2.51 22.17
N PRO A 109 -3.58 3.09 21.94
CA PRO A 109 -2.26 2.55 22.24
C PRO A 109 -1.91 2.59 23.72
N ARG A 110 -0.80 1.91 24.09
CA ARG A 110 -0.16 2.00 25.40
C ARG A 110 1.29 2.44 25.18
N PHE A 111 1.64 3.60 25.70
CA PHE A 111 3.01 4.12 25.63
C PHE A 111 3.72 3.84 26.95
N ASP A 112 4.20 2.61 27.08
CA ASP A 112 4.94 2.13 28.26
C ASP A 112 6.46 2.17 28.04
N HIS A 113 7.22 1.58 28.95
CA HIS A 113 8.68 1.52 28.83
C HIS A 113 9.14 0.82 27.54
N ARG A 114 8.50 -0.27 27.15
CA ARG A 114 8.82 -1.01 25.92
C ARG A 114 8.58 -0.16 24.69
N PHE A 115 7.54 0.68 24.69
CA PHE A 115 7.33 1.65 23.63
C PHE A 115 8.48 2.67 23.54
N ARG A 116 9.00 3.14 24.66
CA ARG A 116 10.16 4.05 24.68
C ARG A 116 11.43 3.39 24.16
N GLU A 117 11.73 2.15 24.56
CA GLU A 117 12.82 1.36 23.98
C GLU A 117 12.67 1.20 22.46
N ALA A 118 11.44 0.95 21.98
CA ALA A 118 11.19 0.82 20.55
C ALA A 118 11.32 2.14 19.79
N TRP A 119 11.02 3.27 20.44
CA TRP A 119 11.23 4.60 19.88
C TRP A 119 12.72 4.91 19.72
N GLU A 120 13.55 4.62 20.73
CA GLU A 120 15.01 4.74 20.64
C GLU A 120 15.57 3.87 19.50
N ALA A 121 15.09 2.63 19.37
CA ALA A 121 15.44 1.78 18.24
C ALA A 121 15.02 2.40 16.90
N TYR A 122 13.84 3.03 16.81
CA TYR A 122 13.38 3.70 15.60
C TYR A 122 14.26 4.90 15.23
N GLU A 123 14.72 5.68 16.22
CA GLU A 123 15.72 6.74 16.03
C GLU A 123 17.05 6.17 15.51
N ASN A 124 17.57 5.09 16.12
CA ASN A 124 18.81 4.43 15.71
C ASN A 124 18.74 3.92 14.26
N ILE A 125 17.64 3.25 13.89
CA ILE A 125 17.42 2.77 12.52
C ILE A 125 17.38 3.95 11.53
N ASN A 126 16.63 5.02 11.83
CA ASN A 126 16.57 6.19 10.95
C ASN A 126 17.95 6.86 10.82
N GLN A 127 18.72 6.95 11.91
CA GLN A 127 20.07 7.49 11.89
C GLN A 127 21.02 6.66 11.01
N ALA A 128 20.91 5.33 11.05
CA ALA A 128 21.71 4.45 10.19
C ALA A 128 21.41 4.71 8.69
N PHE A 129 20.14 4.86 8.33
CA PHE A 129 19.74 5.23 6.96
C PHE A 129 20.24 6.63 6.55
N ALA A 130 20.12 7.61 7.44
CA ALA A 130 20.63 8.96 7.19
C ALA A 130 22.15 8.98 6.98
N ASN A 131 22.90 8.22 7.78
CA ASN A 131 24.35 8.09 7.67
C ASN A 131 24.75 7.45 6.33
N ALA A 132 24.11 6.34 5.97
CA ALA A 132 24.39 5.64 4.71
C ALA A 132 24.14 6.56 3.49
N ALA A 133 23.04 7.33 3.51
CA ALA A 133 22.75 8.29 2.46
C ALA A 133 23.77 9.44 2.41
N ALA A 134 24.17 9.96 3.56
CA ALA A 134 25.16 11.02 3.67
C ALA A 134 26.56 10.57 3.19
N GLU A 135 26.92 9.30 3.37
CA GLU A 135 28.16 8.72 2.87
C GLU A 135 28.10 8.50 1.35
N LYS A 136 26.95 8.05 0.84
CA LYS A 136 26.79 7.68 -0.57
C LYS A 136 26.63 8.87 -1.51
N ALA A 137 25.90 9.90 -1.10
CA ALA A 137 25.51 11.01 -1.97
C ALA A 137 26.63 12.04 -2.16
N ASN A 138 26.87 12.46 -3.40
CA ASN A 138 27.77 13.58 -3.73
C ASN A 138 27.06 14.93 -3.48
N PRO A 139 27.80 16.06 -3.48
CA PRO A 139 27.16 17.37 -3.43
C PRO A 139 26.11 17.58 -4.52
N ASP A 140 25.00 18.23 -4.16
CA ASP A 140 23.86 18.53 -5.02
C ASP A 140 23.08 17.30 -5.56
N ASP A 141 23.43 16.08 -5.14
CA ASP A 141 22.66 14.87 -5.47
C ASP A 141 21.24 14.92 -4.88
N VAL A 142 20.33 14.18 -5.53
CA VAL A 142 18.94 14.07 -5.09
C VAL A 142 18.77 12.85 -4.20
N VAL A 143 18.16 13.02 -3.02
CA VAL A 143 17.82 11.93 -2.11
C VAL A 143 16.30 11.85 -1.93
N LEU A 144 15.72 10.72 -2.33
CA LEU A 144 14.29 10.42 -2.22
C LEU A 144 14.05 9.43 -1.08
N ILE A 145 13.47 9.91 0.02
CA ILE A 145 13.18 9.14 1.23
C ILE A 145 11.75 8.60 1.16
N GLN A 146 11.60 7.28 1.25
CA GLN A 146 10.32 6.62 1.06
C GLN A 146 9.74 6.11 2.37
N ASP A 147 8.53 6.58 2.64
CA ASP A 147 7.53 6.03 3.56
C ASP A 147 7.77 6.21 5.07
N TYR A 148 6.77 5.83 5.86
CA TYR A 148 6.66 6.16 7.28
C TYR A 148 7.66 5.45 8.20
N GLN A 149 8.38 4.44 7.72
CA GLN A 149 9.44 3.80 8.49
C GLN A 149 10.65 4.73 8.64
N LEU A 150 10.77 5.74 7.77
CA LEU A 150 11.92 6.64 7.66
C LEU A 150 11.55 8.11 7.90
N ASN A 151 10.53 8.39 8.73
CA ASN A 151 10.06 9.76 8.96
C ASN A 151 11.09 10.69 9.63
N LEU A 152 12.14 10.14 10.29
CA LEU A 152 13.18 10.95 10.96
C LEU A 152 14.40 11.21 10.07
N VAL A 153 14.58 10.44 8.99
CA VAL A 153 15.68 10.62 8.04
C VAL A 153 15.72 12.04 7.45
N PRO A 154 14.60 12.70 7.08
CA PRO A 154 14.64 14.04 6.49
C PRO A 154 15.43 15.08 7.30
N ALA A 155 15.13 15.25 8.59
CA ALA A 155 15.86 16.21 9.43
C ALA A 155 17.29 15.75 9.72
N MET A 156 17.51 14.47 9.99
CA MET A 156 18.85 13.91 10.25
C MET A 156 19.78 14.17 9.06
N LEU A 157 19.31 13.86 7.85
CA LEU A 157 20.08 14.04 6.63
C LEU A 157 20.25 15.52 6.26
N ARG A 158 19.19 16.33 6.35
CA ARG A 158 19.28 17.78 6.08
C ARG A 158 20.30 18.47 6.99
N SER A 159 20.35 18.08 8.27
CA SER A 159 21.31 18.65 9.22
C SER A 159 22.75 18.25 8.89
N ALA A 160 22.97 17.00 8.46
CA ALA A 160 24.31 16.50 8.14
C ALA A 160 24.82 16.97 6.77
N ARG A 161 23.90 17.13 5.81
CA ARG A 161 24.19 17.38 4.39
C ARG A 161 23.22 18.44 3.83
N PRO A 162 23.40 19.72 4.20
CA PRO A 162 22.54 20.80 3.73
C PRO A 162 22.65 21.04 2.22
N ASP A 163 23.70 20.52 1.58
CA ASP A 163 23.99 20.57 0.14
C ASP A 163 23.14 19.59 -0.70
N LEU A 164 22.49 18.60 -0.08
CA LEU A 164 21.68 17.63 -0.84
C LEU A 164 20.29 18.18 -1.16
N ARG A 165 19.73 17.73 -2.29
CA ARG A 165 18.33 17.97 -2.62
C ARG A 165 17.48 16.83 -2.09
N ILE A 166 16.62 17.07 -1.12
CA ILE A 166 15.93 16.01 -0.38
C ILE A 166 14.42 16.12 -0.60
N ALA A 167 13.75 15.00 -0.83
CA ALA A 167 12.30 14.89 -0.73
C ALA A 167 11.91 13.66 0.07
N HIS A 168 10.81 13.75 0.81
CA HIS A 168 10.17 12.62 1.48
C HIS A 168 8.85 12.30 0.78
N PHE A 169 8.46 11.03 0.72
CA PHE A 169 7.15 10.63 0.21
C PHE A 169 6.44 9.66 1.17
N SER A 170 5.21 9.98 1.58
CA SER A 170 4.37 9.11 2.42
C SER A 170 3.37 8.31 1.58
N HIS A 171 3.47 6.98 1.60
CA HIS A 171 2.59 6.10 0.84
C HIS A 171 1.28 5.76 1.56
N THR A 172 1.26 5.95 2.88
CA THR A 172 0.07 5.82 3.72
C THR A 172 -0.76 7.12 3.70
N PRO A 173 -1.99 7.12 4.21
CA PRO A 173 -2.62 8.38 4.62
C PRO A 173 -1.73 9.08 5.65
N PHE A 174 -1.95 10.38 5.84
CA PHE A 174 -1.43 11.06 7.02
C PHE A 174 -2.59 11.46 7.93
N CYS A 175 -2.40 11.27 9.24
CA CYS A 175 -3.45 11.55 10.21
C CYS A 175 -3.62 13.06 10.46
N GLY A 176 -4.84 13.47 10.83
CA GLY A 176 -5.13 14.85 11.22
C GLY A 176 -4.76 15.15 12.69
N PRO A 177 -4.94 16.42 13.13
CA PRO A 177 -4.49 16.89 14.45
C PRO A 177 -5.02 16.09 15.65
N ASN A 178 -6.25 15.57 15.58
CA ASN A 178 -6.81 14.76 16.66
C ASN A 178 -6.07 13.43 16.84
N SER A 179 -5.69 12.79 15.74
CA SER A 179 -5.04 11.48 15.74
C SER A 179 -3.55 11.60 16.04
N ILE A 180 -2.86 12.63 15.54
CA ILE A 180 -1.42 12.80 15.82
C ILE A 180 -1.17 13.03 17.32
N ARG A 181 -2.11 13.70 18.02
CA ARG A 181 -2.08 13.94 19.47
C ARG A 181 -2.23 12.68 20.33
N ILE A 182 -2.55 11.55 19.73
CA ILE A 182 -2.49 10.27 20.43
C ILE A 182 -1.03 9.96 20.78
N LEU A 183 -0.06 10.27 19.92
CA LEU A 183 1.36 10.06 20.22
C LEU A 183 1.84 10.93 21.39
N PRO A 184 2.86 10.49 22.16
CA PRO A 184 3.57 11.37 23.06
C PRO A 184 4.05 12.65 22.35
N PRO A 185 3.89 13.86 22.94
CA PRO A 185 4.13 15.11 22.23
C PRO A 185 5.56 15.27 21.68
N ASP A 186 6.56 14.73 22.37
CA ASP A 186 7.96 14.71 21.92
C ASP A 186 8.13 13.92 20.62
N ILE A 187 7.48 12.77 20.51
CA ILE A 187 7.53 11.89 19.33
C ILE A 187 6.76 12.50 18.16
N ALA A 188 5.56 13.01 18.42
CA ALA A 188 4.76 13.68 17.41
C ALA A 188 5.50 14.89 16.79
N ARG A 189 6.19 15.67 17.64
CA ARG A 189 7.06 16.77 17.20
C ARG A 189 8.28 16.29 16.42
N ALA A 190 8.93 15.21 16.82
CA ALA A 190 10.07 14.66 16.09
C ALA A 190 9.69 14.25 14.66
N ILE A 191 8.57 13.53 14.50
CA ILE A 191 8.06 13.11 13.19
C ILE A 191 7.66 14.32 12.34
N CYS A 192 6.79 15.19 12.86
CA CYS A 192 6.30 16.33 12.10
C CYS A 192 7.42 17.32 11.77
N GLY A 193 8.33 17.56 12.72
CA GLY A 193 9.47 18.46 12.55
C GLY A 193 10.46 17.95 11.52
N SER A 194 10.70 16.64 11.52
CA SER A 194 11.55 16.01 10.50
C SER A 194 10.94 16.12 9.11
N MET A 195 9.69 15.69 8.93
CA MET A 195 9.03 15.81 7.63
C MET A 195 8.94 17.28 7.18
N ALA A 196 8.73 18.24 8.09
CA ALA A 196 8.64 19.66 7.76
C ALA A 196 9.96 20.28 7.28
N SER A 197 11.10 19.62 7.49
CA SER A 197 12.41 20.15 7.06
C SER A 197 12.71 19.95 5.58
N VAL A 198 11.85 19.23 4.84
CA VAL A 198 11.97 18.97 3.40
C VAL A 198 10.59 18.97 2.74
N PRO A 199 10.51 19.03 1.40
CA PRO A 199 9.26 18.76 0.70
C PRO A 199 8.76 17.33 0.96
N SER A 200 7.56 17.21 1.55
CA SER A 200 6.88 15.93 1.80
C SER A 200 5.73 15.71 0.83
N GLY A 201 5.77 14.59 0.12
CA GLY A 201 4.81 14.18 -0.90
C GLY A 201 3.75 13.22 -0.39
N PHE A 202 2.54 13.31 -0.95
CA PHE A 202 1.41 12.43 -0.64
C PHE A 202 0.64 12.02 -1.90
N HIS A 203 -0.07 10.90 -1.85
CA HIS A 203 -0.88 10.43 -2.98
C HIS A 203 -2.16 11.24 -3.23
N SER A 204 -2.64 11.99 -2.24
CA SER A 204 -3.85 12.80 -2.33
C SER A 204 -3.66 14.13 -1.63
N ALA A 205 -4.32 15.16 -2.15
CA ALA A 205 -4.33 16.50 -1.55
C ALA A 205 -4.92 16.49 -0.14
N ARG A 206 -5.81 15.55 0.20
CA ARG A 206 -6.39 15.47 1.56
C ARG A 206 -5.41 14.94 2.60
N TRP A 207 -4.50 14.06 2.20
CA TRP A 207 -3.44 13.55 3.06
C TRP A 207 -2.37 14.62 3.28
N ALA A 208 -2.00 15.35 2.22
CA ALA A 208 -1.15 16.53 2.32
C ALA A 208 -1.71 17.59 3.28
N ARG A 209 -2.98 17.97 3.13
CA ARG A 209 -3.65 18.91 4.06
C ARG A 209 -3.71 18.38 5.51
N SER A 210 -3.95 17.08 5.69
CA SER A 210 -3.98 16.47 7.02
C SER A 210 -2.61 16.52 7.70
N TYR A 211 -1.55 16.24 6.94
CA TYR A 211 -0.17 16.42 7.38
C TYR A 211 0.12 17.86 7.76
N GLU A 212 -0.16 18.83 6.89
CA GLU A 212 0.13 20.24 7.18
C GLU A 212 -0.61 20.73 8.43
N ALA A 213 -1.86 20.30 8.63
CA ALA A 213 -2.62 20.61 9.82
C ALA A 213 -1.97 19.99 11.08
N SER A 214 -1.57 18.72 11.02
CA SER A 214 -0.87 18.04 12.11
C SER A 214 0.49 18.66 12.42
N ALA A 215 1.25 19.04 11.40
CA ALA A 215 2.54 19.71 11.55
C ALA A 215 2.38 21.09 12.21
N ARG A 216 1.38 21.89 11.80
CA ARG A 216 1.07 23.17 12.45
C ARG A 216 0.63 22.99 13.90
N GLU A 217 -0.19 21.98 14.20
CA GLU A 217 -0.61 21.68 15.57
C GLU A 217 0.59 21.31 16.46
N MET A 218 1.52 20.48 15.95
CA MET A 218 2.65 19.98 16.74
C MET A 218 3.81 20.97 16.87
N LEU A 219 4.08 21.75 15.82
CA LEU A 219 5.23 22.67 15.76
C LEU A 219 4.85 24.12 16.10
N GLY A 220 3.56 24.44 16.12
CA GLY A 220 3.03 25.79 16.32
C GLY A 220 2.78 26.55 15.02
N SER A 221 1.92 27.56 15.07
CA SER A 221 1.43 28.30 13.90
C SER A 221 2.50 29.05 13.11
N ASN A 222 3.61 29.41 13.77
CA ASN A 222 4.72 30.17 13.18
C ASN A 222 5.89 29.27 12.77
N ALA A 223 5.75 27.94 12.87
CA ALA A 223 6.78 27.02 12.44
C ALA A 223 6.98 27.13 10.93
N ASN A 224 8.25 27.12 10.51
CA ASN A 224 8.59 27.03 9.09
C ASN A 224 8.37 25.58 8.64
N ILE A 225 7.27 25.35 7.90
CA ILE A 225 6.93 24.05 7.33
C ILE A 225 7.19 24.14 5.83
N THR A 226 8.09 23.31 5.33
CA THR A 226 8.34 23.24 3.89
C THR A 226 7.08 22.76 3.16
N ASP A 227 6.77 23.39 2.02
CA ASP A 227 5.57 23.08 1.25
C ASP A 227 5.49 21.59 0.89
N SER A 228 4.31 21.01 1.11
CA SER A 228 4.00 19.65 0.69
C SER A 228 3.70 19.59 -0.81
N PHE A 229 3.73 18.39 -1.40
CA PHE A 229 3.31 18.17 -2.78
C PHE A 229 2.41 16.94 -2.92
N VAL A 230 1.69 16.85 -4.03
CA VAL A 230 0.79 15.74 -4.33
C VAL A 230 1.27 15.03 -5.58
N ALA A 231 1.54 13.74 -5.47
CA ALA A 231 1.86 12.88 -6.61
C ALA A 231 1.15 11.53 -6.44
N ALA A 232 0.12 11.29 -7.23
CA ALA A 232 -0.57 10.01 -7.23
C ALA A 232 0.24 8.98 -8.05
N LEU A 233 0.53 7.82 -7.46
CA LEU A 233 1.16 6.73 -8.18
C LEU A 233 0.15 6.12 -9.18
N GLY A 234 0.61 5.87 -10.41
CA GLY A 234 -0.15 5.18 -11.45
C GLY A 234 0.29 3.72 -11.57
N PRO A 235 -0.55 2.83 -12.13
CA PRO A 235 -0.15 1.46 -12.45
C PRO A 235 0.90 1.40 -13.56
N ASP A 236 1.75 0.37 -13.56
CA ASP A 236 2.67 0.09 -14.66
C ASP A 236 1.93 -0.62 -15.80
N HIS A 237 1.61 0.12 -16.86
CA HIS A 237 0.79 -0.39 -17.95
C HIS A 237 1.46 -1.54 -18.72
N ASP A 238 2.77 -1.47 -18.90
CA ASP A 238 3.51 -2.48 -19.65
C ASP A 238 3.58 -3.78 -18.84
N LEU A 239 3.80 -3.69 -17.53
CA LEU A 239 3.74 -4.84 -16.63
C LEU A 239 2.33 -5.45 -16.58
N LEU A 240 1.27 -4.63 -16.50
CA LEU A 240 -0.12 -5.09 -16.53
C LEU A 240 -0.40 -5.85 -17.84
N ALA A 241 -0.05 -5.26 -18.98
CA ALA A 241 -0.25 -5.86 -20.29
C ALA A 241 0.53 -7.17 -20.45
N ALA A 242 1.80 -7.19 -20.03
CA ALA A 242 2.63 -8.39 -20.08
C ALA A 242 2.07 -9.51 -19.19
N THR A 243 1.67 -9.19 -17.96
CA THR A 243 1.09 -10.15 -17.01
C THR A 243 -0.21 -10.74 -17.56
N ALA A 244 -1.06 -9.92 -18.19
CA ALA A 244 -2.31 -10.37 -18.77
C ALA A 244 -2.15 -11.43 -19.87
N GLN A 245 -0.96 -11.51 -20.50
CA GLN A 245 -0.63 -12.47 -21.56
C GLN A 245 0.11 -13.72 -21.06
N LEU A 246 0.42 -13.82 -19.77
CA LEU A 246 1.12 -14.97 -19.22
C LEU A 246 0.23 -16.24 -19.25
N PRO A 247 0.79 -17.42 -19.56
CA PRO A 247 0.07 -18.70 -19.49
C PRO A 247 -0.59 -18.93 -18.13
N GLU A 248 0.09 -18.56 -17.04
CA GLU A 248 -0.39 -18.66 -15.67
C GLU A 248 -1.66 -17.83 -15.44
N THR A 249 -1.76 -16.66 -16.08
CA THR A 249 -2.97 -15.81 -16.04
C THR A 249 -4.13 -16.49 -16.77
N ALA A 250 -3.87 -17.09 -17.94
CA ALA A 250 -4.89 -17.80 -18.70
C ALA A 250 -5.41 -19.04 -17.93
N VAL A 251 -4.51 -19.79 -17.29
CA VAL A 251 -4.88 -20.93 -16.41
C VAL A 251 -5.70 -20.44 -15.23
N GLY A 252 -5.21 -19.43 -14.50
CA GLY A 252 -5.92 -18.87 -13.34
C GLY A 252 -7.32 -18.36 -13.69
N ARG A 253 -7.49 -17.80 -14.89
CA ARG A 253 -8.80 -17.34 -15.38
C ARG A 253 -9.75 -18.51 -15.66
N ALA A 254 -9.24 -19.59 -16.26
CA ALA A 254 -10.03 -20.80 -16.53
C ALA A 254 -10.47 -21.47 -15.22
N ASP A 255 -9.55 -21.64 -14.27
CA ASP A 255 -9.82 -22.22 -12.95
C ASP A 255 -10.87 -21.41 -12.19
N LEU A 256 -10.75 -20.08 -12.22
CA LEU A 256 -11.70 -19.19 -11.55
C LEU A 256 -13.09 -19.28 -12.20
N LYS A 257 -13.16 -19.34 -13.52
CA LYS A 257 -14.41 -19.48 -14.26
C LYS A 257 -15.11 -20.80 -13.95
N GLU A 258 -14.36 -21.90 -13.81
CA GLU A 258 -14.90 -23.20 -13.40
C GLU A 258 -15.52 -23.13 -11.99
N GLN A 259 -14.85 -22.48 -11.05
CA GLN A 259 -15.35 -22.34 -9.68
C GLN A 259 -16.58 -21.44 -9.56
N ILE A 260 -16.64 -20.35 -10.34
CA ILE A 260 -17.76 -19.40 -10.29
C ILE A 260 -18.98 -19.90 -11.08
N GLY A 261 -18.76 -20.56 -12.22
CA GLY A 261 -19.79 -20.94 -13.17
C GLY A 261 -20.43 -19.73 -13.85
N ASP A 262 -21.74 -19.79 -14.12
CA ASP A 262 -22.50 -18.71 -14.78
C ASP A 262 -22.97 -17.59 -13.82
N ARG A 263 -22.34 -17.49 -12.64
CA ARG A 263 -22.70 -16.53 -11.59
C ARG A 263 -21.96 -15.21 -11.78
N ALA A 264 -22.53 -14.13 -11.25
CA ALA A 264 -21.86 -12.84 -11.19
C ALA A 264 -20.68 -12.88 -10.20
N MET A 265 -19.66 -12.07 -10.44
CA MET A 265 -18.48 -12.01 -9.59
C MET A 265 -18.33 -10.66 -8.88
N ILE A 266 -18.38 -10.67 -7.55
CA ILE A 266 -17.87 -9.57 -6.71
C ILE A 266 -16.43 -9.91 -6.35
N LEU A 267 -15.49 -9.01 -6.64
CA LEU A 267 -14.08 -9.19 -6.37
C LEU A 267 -13.61 -8.22 -5.30
N ARG A 268 -12.77 -8.71 -4.40
CA ARG A 268 -11.80 -7.90 -3.66
C ARG A 268 -10.40 -8.50 -3.80
N VAL A 269 -9.39 -7.64 -3.81
CA VAL A 269 -7.98 -8.04 -3.80
C VAL A 269 -7.29 -7.20 -2.74
N ASP A 270 -6.92 -7.80 -1.62
CA ASP A 270 -6.33 -7.07 -0.50
C ASP A 270 -5.30 -7.93 0.23
N ARG A 271 -4.46 -7.28 1.02
CA ARG A 271 -3.82 -7.93 2.15
C ARG A 271 -4.82 -8.04 3.30
N ILE A 272 -4.70 -9.08 4.12
CA ILE A 272 -5.45 -9.19 5.39
C ILE A 272 -4.92 -8.13 6.36
N ASP A 273 -5.46 -6.91 6.23
CA ASP A 273 -5.09 -5.73 7.01
C ASP A 273 -6.38 -5.03 7.51
N PRO A 274 -6.46 -4.63 8.79
CA PRO A 274 -7.65 -3.98 9.33
C PRO A 274 -8.09 -2.71 8.58
N SER A 275 -7.15 -1.99 7.95
CA SER A 275 -7.47 -0.80 7.15
C SER A 275 -8.33 -1.12 5.91
N LYS A 276 -8.27 -2.35 5.40
CA LYS A 276 -8.96 -2.80 4.18
C LYS A 276 -10.44 -3.12 4.39
N ASN A 277 -10.93 -3.06 5.63
CA ASN A 277 -12.35 -3.14 5.95
C ASN A 277 -13.02 -4.43 5.43
N ILE A 278 -12.30 -5.54 5.56
CA ILE A 278 -12.67 -6.85 5.01
C ILE A 278 -14.00 -7.33 5.59
N LEU A 279 -14.08 -7.33 6.93
CA LEU A 279 -15.25 -7.83 7.66
C LEU A 279 -16.55 -7.09 7.27
N ARG A 280 -16.53 -5.75 7.19
CA ARG A 280 -17.72 -4.99 6.76
C ARG A 280 -18.10 -5.25 5.31
N GLY A 281 -17.13 -5.54 4.44
CA GLY A 281 -17.41 -5.98 3.07
C GLY A 281 -18.17 -7.30 3.04
N PHE A 282 -17.81 -8.25 3.90
CA PHE A 282 -18.55 -9.51 4.05
C PHE A 282 -19.91 -9.33 4.71
N SER A 283 -20.03 -8.48 5.73
CA SER A 283 -21.33 -8.14 6.32
C SER A 283 -22.26 -7.48 5.30
N ALA A 284 -21.75 -6.62 4.43
CA ALA A 284 -22.54 -6.01 3.36
C ALA A 284 -22.97 -7.04 2.30
N TYR A 285 -22.12 -8.02 2.01
CA TYR A 285 -22.48 -9.12 1.12
C TYR A 285 -23.54 -10.04 1.74
N GLN A 286 -23.41 -10.39 3.02
CA GLN A 286 -24.48 -11.09 3.74
C GLN A 286 -25.78 -10.29 3.66
N ARG A 287 -25.71 -8.98 3.90
CA ARG A 287 -26.87 -8.10 3.84
C ARG A 287 -27.53 -8.05 2.45
N LEU A 288 -26.72 -8.06 1.39
CA LEU A 288 -27.20 -8.22 0.01
C LEU A 288 -27.99 -9.53 -0.14
N LEU A 289 -27.47 -10.68 0.32
CA LEU A 289 -28.14 -11.97 0.20
C LEU A 289 -29.44 -12.05 1.02
N GLU A 290 -29.51 -11.33 2.14
CA GLU A 290 -30.73 -11.22 2.96
C GLU A 290 -31.83 -10.40 2.29
N THR A 291 -31.47 -9.24 1.76
CA THR A 291 -32.40 -8.23 1.21
C THR A 291 -32.77 -8.46 -0.26
N HIS A 292 -31.85 -9.09 -1.00
CA HIS A 292 -31.98 -9.40 -2.43
C HIS A 292 -31.80 -10.92 -2.65
N PRO A 293 -32.80 -11.74 -2.25
CA PRO A 293 -32.71 -13.19 -2.35
C PRO A 293 -32.51 -13.70 -3.79
N GLU A 294 -32.81 -12.90 -4.81
CA GLU A 294 -32.52 -13.18 -6.22
C GLU A 294 -31.03 -13.40 -6.52
N TRP A 295 -30.13 -12.91 -5.65
CA TRP A 295 -28.68 -13.10 -5.81
C TRP A 295 -28.17 -14.42 -5.22
N ARG A 296 -28.96 -15.11 -4.39
CA ARG A 296 -28.57 -16.41 -3.84
C ARG A 296 -28.35 -17.40 -4.98
N ASP A 297 -27.23 -18.13 -4.96
CA ASP A 297 -26.79 -19.02 -6.04
C ASP A 297 -26.56 -18.33 -7.41
N ARG A 298 -26.55 -16.99 -7.45
CA ARG A 298 -26.38 -16.19 -8.68
C ARG A 298 -25.18 -15.24 -8.62
N VAL A 299 -24.57 -15.07 -7.46
CA VAL A 299 -23.36 -14.26 -7.27
C VAL A 299 -22.35 -15.02 -6.39
N VAL A 300 -21.07 -14.79 -6.64
CA VAL A 300 -19.96 -15.28 -5.82
C VAL A 300 -19.07 -14.11 -5.45
N PHE A 301 -18.69 -14.03 -4.18
CA PHE A 301 -17.71 -13.08 -3.69
C PHE A 301 -16.33 -13.76 -3.69
N VAL A 302 -15.48 -13.38 -4.64
CA VAL A 302 -14.08 -13.82 -4.70
C VAL A 302 -13.24 -12.89 -3.82
N ALA A 303 -12.70 -13.45 -2.74
CA ALA A 303 -11.84 -12.77 -1.79
C ALA A 303 -10.39 -13.22 -1.98
N ARG A 304 -9.62 -12.46 -2.78
CA ARG A 304 -8.17 -12.66 -2.91
C ARG A 304 -7.47 -11.94 -1.76
N LEU A 305 -7.11 -12.69 -0.71
CA LEU A 305 -6.62 -12.17 0.55
C LEU A 305 -5.26 -12.77 0.91
N ASN A 306 -4.16 -12.09 0.57
CA ASN A 306 -2.83 -12.54 0.98
C ASN A 306 -2.51 -12.13 2.43
N ALA A 307 -1.72 -12.96 3.11
CA ALA A 307 -1.38 -12.73 4.51
C ALA A 307 -0.53 -11.47 4.70
N SER A 308 -0.79 -10.74 5.79
CA SER A 308 -0.05 -9.53 6.18
C SER A 308 0.51 -9.67 7.58
N ARG A 309 1.77 -9.27 7.79
CA ARG A 309 2.39 -9.07 9.12
C ARG A 309 2.06 -10.19 10.12
N GLN A 310 2.29 -11.43 9.69
CA GLN A 310 1.82 -12.66 10.35
C GLN A 310 2.28 -12.87 11.81
N THR A 311 3.25 -12.09 12.28
CA THR A 311 3.78 -12.16 13.65
C THR A 311 3.14 -11.14 14.60
N LEU A 312 2.36 -10.18 14.09
CA LEU A 312 1.73 -9.13 14.88
C LEU A 312 0.38 -9.60 15.44
N PRO A 313 0.15 -9.48 16.77
CA PRO A 313 -1.10 -9.94 17.39
C PRO A 313 -2.37 -9.36 16.78
N GLU A 314 -2.36 -8.07 16.42
CA GLU A 314 -3.52 -7.40 15.82
C GLU A 314 -3.89 -7.99 14.46
N TYR A 315 -2.89 -8.43 13.69
CA TYR A 315 -3.08 -9.04 12.37
C TYR A 315 -3.51 -10.50 12.46
N ILE A 316 -2.94 -11.25 13.42
CA ILE A 316 -3.38 -12.62 13.70
C ILE A 316 -4.85 -12.62 14.13
N GLY A 317 -5.24 -11.74 15.06
CA GLY A 317 -6.61 -11.62 15.52
C GLY A 317 -7.58 -11.28 14.38
N TYR A 318 -7.24 -10.28 13.58
CA TYR A 318 -8.08 -9.88 12.45
C TYR A 318 -8.17 -10.96 11.36
N ARG A 319 -7.10 -11.71 11.10
CA ARG A 319 -7.15 -12.87 10.19
C ARG A 319 -8.13 -13.93 10.69
N ASN A 320 -8.09 -14.27 11.97
CA ASN A 320 -9.02 -15.24 12.56
C ASN A 320 -10.47 -14.78 12.42
N GLU A 321 -10.76 -13.48 12.65
CA GLU A 321 -12.09 -12.91 12.44
C GLU A 321 -12.54 -13.02 10.97
N VAL A 322 -11.63 -12.75 10.02
CA VAL A 322 -11.89 -12.84 8.58
C VAL A 322 -12.21 -14.29 8.17
N GLU A 323 -11.38 -15.25 8.57
CA GLU A 323 -11.59 -16.66 8.27
C GLU A 323 -12.90 -17.19 8.89
N GLN A 324 -13.20 -16.77 10.12
CA GLN A 324 -14.45 -17.13 10.79
C GLN A 324 -15.68 -16.56 10.06
N ALA A 325 -15.62 -15.30 9.62
CA ALA A 325 -16.71 -14.67 8.89
C ALA A 325 -16.99 -15.37 7.55
N ILE A 326 -15.93 -15.78 6.84
CA ILE A 326 -16.04 -16.56 5.60
C ILE A 326 -16.70 -17.91 5.88
N SER A 327 -16.24 -18.64 6.90
CA SER A 327 -16.82 -19.93 7.29
C SER A 327 -18.30 -19.78 7.62
N GLN A 328 -18.67 -18.83 8.49
CA GLN A 328 -20.07 -18.62 8.88
C GLN A 328 -20.98 -18.31 7.69
N LEU A 329 -20.55 -17.41 6.79
CA LEU A 329 -21.37 -17.03 5.65
C LEU A 329 -21.54 -18.18 4.66
N ASN A 330 -20.47 -18.94 4.42
CA ASN A 330 -20.54 -20.14 3.58
C ASN A 330 -21.38 -21.26 4.21
N ASP A 331 -21.31 -21.46 5.52
CA ASP A 331 -22.14 -22.44 6.24
C ASP A 331 -23.63 -22.06 6.22
N GLU A 332 -23.94 -20.76 6.31
CA GLU A 332 -25.32 -20.25 6.34
C GLU A 332 -25.98 -20.27 4.95
N TRP A 333 -25.27 -19.82 3.92
CA TRP A 333 -25.85 -19.59 2.59
C TRP A 333 -25.42 -20.62 1.55
N GLY A 334 -24.33 -21.36 1.80
CA GLY A 334 -23.77 -22.30 0.84
C GLY A 334 -24.67 -23.50 0.56
N THR A 335 -24.47 -24.07 -0.63
CA THR A 335 -25.09 -25.33 -1.04
C THR A 335 -24.00 -26.26 -1.58
N ASN A 336 -24.38 -27.48 -1.97
CA ASN A 336 -23.41 -28.42 -2.55
C ASN A 336 -22.69 -27.87 -3.80
N ASP A 337 -23.37 -27.02 -4.58
CA ASP A 337 -22.89 -26.51 -5.87
C ASP A 337 -22.57 -25.00 -5.84
N TRP A 338 -22.65 -24.37 -4.66
CA TRP A 338 -22.44 -22.93 -4.49
C TRP A 338 -21.74 -22.60 -3.17
N SER A 339 -20.55 -22.00 -3.28
CA SER A 339 -19.87 -21.34 -2.17
C SER A 339 -20.03 -19.82 -2.33
N PRO A 340 -20.77 -19.14 -1.44
CA PRO A 340 -21.00 -17.71 -1.51
C PRO A 340 -19.72 -16.88 -1.53
N ILE A 341 -18.70 -17.28 -0.77
CA ILE A 341 -17.36 -16.69 -0.75
C ILE A 341 -16.32 -17.74 -1.15
N ILE A 342 -15.47 -17.38 -2.12
CA ILE A 342 -14.25 -18.11 -2.46
C ILE A 342 -13.06 -17.35 -1.88
N LEU A 343 -12.33 -17.96 -0.96
CA LEU A 343 -11.08 -17.43 -0.42
C LEU A 343 -9.89 -17.91 -1.26
N ASP A 344 -9.08 -16.98 -1.75
CA ASP A 344 -7.82 -17.28 -2.43
C ASP A 344 -6.67 -16.52 -1.74
N GLU A 345 -5.79 -17.26 -1.07
CA GLU A 345 -4.68 -16.68 -0.31
C GLU A 345 -3.37 -16.58 -1.11
N ARG A 346 -3.38 -16.93 -2.40
CA ARG A 346 -2.17 -16.90 -3.23
C ARG A 346 -1.69 -15.46 -3.44
N ASP A 347 -0.40 -15.25 -3.15
CA ASP A 347 0.32 -13.99 -3.34
C ASP A 347 1.06 -13.99 -4.68
N ASP A 348 0.32 -14.07 -5.78
CA ASP A 348 0.85 -13.97 -7.13
C ASP A 348 0.01 -13.05 -8.02
N PHE A 349 0.71 -12.28 -8.85
CA PHE A 349 0.08 -11.28 -9.70
C PHE A 349 -0.67 -11.87 -10.92
N PRO A 350 -0.21 -12.96 -11.58
CA PRO A 350 -0.94 -13.58 -12.67
C PRO A 350 -2.37 -14.01 -12.31
N THR A 351 -2.57 -14.68 -11.18
CA THR A 351 -3.92 -15.10 -10.76
C THR A 351 -4.77 -13.91 -10.28
N THR A 352 -4.14 -12.85 -9.78
CA THR A 352 -4.81 -11.57 -9.49
C THR A 352 -5.27 -10.88 -10.79
N ALA A 353 -4.43 -10.81 -11.81
CA ALA A 353 -4.76 -10.27 -13.12
C ALA A 353 -5.90 -11.07 -13.78
N ALA A 354 -5.90 -12.39 -13.61
CA ALA A 354 -7.00 -13.25 -14.06
C ALA A 354 -8.34 -12.86 -13.42
N ALA A 355 -8.36 -12.63 -12.10
CA ALA A 355 -9.56 -12.17 -11.40
C ALA A 355 -9.99 -10.75 -11.85
N PHE A 356 -9.03 -9.85 -12.10
CA PHE A 356 -9.35 -8.52 -12.62
C PHE A 356 -10.01 -8.55 -13.99
N ALA A 357 -9.66 -9.51 -14.84
CA ALA A 357 -10.24 -9.63 -16.17
C ALA A 357 -11.77 -9.87 -16.15
N ASP A 358 -12.28 -10.55 -15.13
CA ASP A 358 -13.63 -11.14 -15.15
C ASP A 358 -14.58 -10.71 -14.02
N TYR A 359 -14.23 -9.77 -13.15
CA TYR A 359 -15.20 -9.28 -12.17
C TYR A 359 -16.36 -8.51 -12.82
N ASP A 360 -17.55 -8.63 -12.21
CA ASP A 360 -18.70 -7.76 -12.50
C ASP A 360 -18.75 -6.58 -11.54
N VAL A 361 -18.31 -6.76 -10.29
CA VAL A 361 -18.15 -5.70 -9.28
C VAL A 361 -16.79 -5.81 -8.61
N LEU A 362 -16.07 -4.70 -8.50
CA LEU A 362 -14.83 -4.60 -7.72
C LEU A 362 -15.10 -3.76 -6.48
N LEU A 363 -15.00 -4.38 -5.30
CA LEU A 363 -15.19 -3.70 -4.02
C LEU A 363 -13.86 -3.24 -3.43
N VAL A 364 -13.68 -1.93 -3.35
CA VAL A 364 -12.54 -1.29 -2.70
C VAL A 364 -13.06 -0.36 -1.60
N ASN A 365 -13.29 -0.90 -0.41
CA ASN A 365 -13.99 -0.22 0.68
C ASN A 365 -13.12 0.12 1.92
N PRO A 366 -11.84 0.52 1.80
CA PRO A 366 -10.98 0.72 2.97
C PRO A 366 -11.52 1.80 3.92
N ILE A 367 -11.17 1.66 5.20
CA ILE A 367 -11.44 2.64 6.26
C ILE A 367 -10.67 3.92 5.96
N LYS A 368 -9.38 3.79 5.64
CA LYS A 368 -8.49 4.80 5.08
C LYS A 368 -7.42 4.09 4.29
N ASP A 369 -7.01 4.66 3.16
CA ASP A 369 -5.91 4.11 2.36
C ASP A 369 -5.15 5.24 1.67
N GLY A 370 -3.83 5.18 1.70
CA GLY A 370 -2.97 6.21 1.12
C GLY A 370 -3.20 6.28 -0.39
N LEU A 371 -3.12 5.12 -1.03
CA LEU A 371 -3.54 4.85 -2.40
C LEU A 371 -3.74 3.36 -2.59
N ASN A 372 -4.95 2.97 -3.03
CA ASN A 372 -5.22 1.58 -3.41
C ASN A 372 -5.06 1.42 -4.92
N LEU A 373 -3.95 0.81 -5.38
CA LEU A 373 -3.72 0.55 -6.80
C LEU A 373 -4.71 -0.46 -7.40
N VAL A 374 -5.33 -1.32 -6.60
CA VAL A 374 -6.37 -2.26 -7.05
C VAL A 374 -7.52 -1.51 -7.74
N ALA A 375 -7.89 -0.33 -7.22
CA ALA A 375 -8.93 0.51 -7.82
C ALA A 375 -8.54 1.07 -9.20
N LYS A 376 -7.25 1.07 -9.55
CA LYS A 376 -6.73 1.50 -10.86
C LYS A 376 -6.42 0.31 -11.77
N GLU A 377 -5.72 -0.70 -11.26
CA GLU A 377 -5.33 -1.91 -11.98
C GLU A 377 -6.55 -2.73 -12.42
N GLY A 378 -7.55 -2.85 -11.54
CA GLY A 378 -8.78 -3.58 -11.82
C GLY A 378 -9.50 -3.06 -13.06
N PRO A 379 -9.88 -1.78 -13.15
CA PRO A 379 -10.51 -1.23 -14.36
C PRO A 379 -9.67 -1.38 -15.63
N LEU A 380 -8.34 -1.23 -15.53
CA LEU A 380 -7.44 -1.35 -16.69
C LEU A 380 -7.40 -2.76 -17.28
N LEU A 381 -7.49 -3.80 -16.44
CA LEU A 381 -7.45 -5.19 -16.89
C LEU A 381 -8.83 -5.80 -17.18
N ASN A 382 -9.92 -5.19 -16.67
CA ASN A 382 -11.25 -5.77 -16.77
C ASN A 382 -11.81 -5.79 -18.20
N GLN A 383 -12.38 -6.94 -18.58
CA GLN A 383 -12.92 -7.20 -19.92
C GLN A 383 -14.47 -7.27 -19.95
N ARG A 384 -15.14 -7.03 -18.82
CA ARG A 384 -16.59 -7.18 -18.64
C ARG A 384 -17.31 -5.88 -18.30
N ASP A 385 -16.61 -4.75 -18.43
CA ASP A 385 -17.09 -3.45 -17.99
C ASP A 385 -17.64 -3.51 -16.54
N GLY A 386 -16.84 -4.12 -15.66
CA GLY A 386 -17.15 -4.27 -14.25
C GLY A 386 -17.26 -2.92 -13.54
N VAL A 387 -18.12 -2.87 -12.52
CA VAL A 387 -18.42 -1.66 -11.76
C VAL A 387 -17.48 -1.56 -10.56
N LEU A 388 -16.85 -0.40 -10.37
CA LEU A 388 -16.03 -0.11 -9.20
C LEU A 388 -16.90 0.48 -8.08
N CYS A 389 -16.98 -0.22 -6.94
CA CYS A 389 -17.50 0.31 -5.67
C CYS A 389 -16.32 0.80 -4.83
N LEU A 390 -16.21 2.12 -4.61
CA LEU A 390 -15.03 2.75 -4.02
C LEU A 390 -15.37 3.56 -2.77
N SER A 391 -14.59 3.38 -1.71
CA SER A 391 -14.67 4.22 -0.51
C SER A 391 -14.11 5.62 -0.77
N PRO A 392 -14.79 6.69 -0.33
CA PRO A 392 -14.23 8.05 -0.31
C PRO A 392 -12.92 8.19 0.47
N GLU A 393 -12.63 7.25 1.36
CA GLU A 393 -11.42 7.23 2.17
C GLU A 393 -10.23 6.55 1.46
N ALA A 394 -10.44 5.94 0.28
CA ALA A 394 -9.37 5.36 -0.53
C ALA A 394 -8.62 6.46 -1.31
N GLY A 395 -7.27 6.47 -1.31
CA GLY A 395 -6.46 7.48 -2.03
C GLY A 395 -6.96 7.81 -3.44
N ALA A 396 -7.27 6.76 -4.19
CA ALA A 396 -7.74 6.80 -5.56
C ALA A 396 -9.10 7.50 -5.75
N TRP A 397 -9.84 7.79 -4.68
CA TRP A 397 -11.12 8.50 -4.75
C TRP A 397 -11.01 9.86 -5.44
N ASP A 398 -9.95 10.62 -5.15
CA ASP A 398 -9.74 11.95 -5.75
C ASP A 398 -9.68 11.90 -7.28
N GLU A 399 -9.21 10.78 -7.84
CA GLU A 399 -9.08 10.57 -9.29
C GLU A 399 -10.27 9.83 -9.89
N LEU A 400 -10.84 8.85 -9.17
CA LEU A 400 -11.81 7.88 -9.71
C LEU A 400 -13.24 8.04 -9.19
N GLY A 401 -13.46 8.75 -8.08
CA GLY A 401 -14.74 8.79 -7.36
C GLY A 401 -15.92 9.33 -8.17
N ALA A 402 -15.66 10.14 -9.19
CA ALA A 402 -16.69 10.67 -10.09
C ALA A 402 -17.39 9.58 -10.94
N ASP A 403 -16.69 8.47 -11.21
CA ASP A 403 -17.17 7.40 -12.10
C ASP A 403 -17.38 6.06 -11.35
N ALA A 404 -16.88 5.95 -10.11
CA ALA A 404 -17.18 4.85 -9.20
C ALA A 404 -18.57 4.97 -8.55
N LEU A 405 -19.08 3.87 -7.97
CA LEU A 405 -20.16 3.91 -6.99
C LEU A 405 -19.56 4.15 -5.60
N SER A 406 -20.02 5.20 -4.92
CA SER A 406 -19.54 5.54 -3.58
C SER A 406 -19.99 4.50 -2.56
N VAL A 407 -19.07 4.00 -1.74
CA VAL A 407 -19.40 3.18 -0.56
C VAL A 407 -18.85 3.79 0.71
N HIS A 408 -19.72 4.22 1.62
CA HIS A 408 -19.32 4.74 2.91
C HIS A 408 -18.78 3.58 3.77
N PRO A 409 -17.52 3.63 4.23
CA PRO A 409 -16.84 2.44 4.76
C PRO A 409 -17.47 1.87 6.05
N TYR A 410 -18.31 2.64 6.74
CA TYR A 410 -18.98 2.20 7.96
C TYR A 410 -20.46 1.85 7.78
N ASP A 411 -21.05 2.17 6.63
CA ASP A 411 -22.48 1.98 6.37
C ASP A 411 -22.71 0.67 5.61
N ILE A 412 -23.02 -0.39 6.35
CA ILE A 412 -23.19 -1.74 5.79
C ILE A 412 -24.39 -1.80 4.85
N GLU A 413 -25.49 -1.10 5.17
CA GLU A 413 -26.69 -1.07 4.33
C GLU A 413 -26.39 -0.39 3.00
N GLN A 414 -25.76 0.78 3.03
CA GLN A 414 -25.40 1.50 1.80
C GLN A 414 -24.39 0.72 0.94
N VAL A 415 -23.44 0.00 1.55
CA VAL A 415 -22.53 -0.88 0.79
C VAL A 415 -23.34 -1.99 0.11
N ALA A 416 -24.27 -2.64 0.81
CA ALA A 416 -25.12 -3.68 0.23
C ALA A 416 -25.99 -3.15 -0.93
N ASP A 417 -26.62 -1.98 -0.75
CA ASP A 417 -27.39 -1.30 -1.81
C ASP A 417 -26.52 -0.97 -3.03
N SER A 418 -25.28 -0.53 -2.79
CA SER A 418 -24.33 -0.22 -3.87
C SER A 418 -23.87 -1.48 -4.61
N LEU A 419 -23.69 -2.60 -3.91
CA LEU A 419 -23.41 -3.90 -4.55
C LEU A 419 -24.59 -4.33 -5.42
N ASN A 420 -25.83 -4.21 -4.92
CA ASN A 420 -27.01 -4.52 -5.71
C ASN A 420 -27.13 -3.60 -6.94
N GLN A 421 -26.93 -2.29 -6.75
CA GLN A 421 -26.92 -1.32 -7.84
C GLN A 421 -25.85 -1.66 -8.89
N ALA A 422 -24.66 -2.07 -8.46
CA ALA A 422 -23.58 -2.49 -9.36
C ALA A 422 -23.96 -3.73 -10.19
N LEU A 423 -24.52 -4.75 -9.53
CA LEU A 423 -24.92 -6.01 -10.16
C LEU A 423 -26.11 -5.85 -11.13
N THR A 424 -27.03 -4.93 -10.83
CA THR A 424 -28.22 -4.63 -11.65
C THR A 424 -27.98 -3.50 -12.67
N MET A 425 -26.77 -2.94 -12.73
CA MET A 425 -26.49 -1.80 -13.60
C MET A 425 -26.63 -2.15 -15.07
N GLU A 426 -27.38 -1.33 -15.80
CA GLU A 426 -27.60 -1.51 -17.24
C GLU A 426 -26.27 -1.52 -18.02
N PRO A 427 -26.11 -2.41 -19.03
CA PRO A 427 -24.85 -2.59 -19.76
C PRO A 427 -24.28 -1.29 -20.34
N LYS A 428 -25.15 -0.38 -20.82
CA LYS A 428 -24.72 0.91 -21.39
C LYS A 428 -24.07 1.82 -20.35
N GLU A 429 -24.62 1.85 -19.12
CA GLU A 429 -24.07 2.67 -18.04
C GLU A 429 -22.78 2.03 -17.49
N ARG A 430 -22.74 0.69 -17.37
CA ARG A 430 -21.53 -0.07 -17.03
C ARG A 430 -20.38 0.24 -17.97
N ALA A 431 -20.59 0.10 -19.28
CA ALA A 431 -19.58 0.37 -20.31
C ALA A 431 -19.08 1.83 -20.27
N LYS A 432 -20.00 2.79 -20.07
CA LYS A 432 -19.66 4.21 -19.95
C LYS A 432 -18.75 4.47 -18.75
N ARG A 433 -19.09 3.94 -17.57
CA ARG A 433 -18.28 4.10 -16.35
C ARG A 433 -16.94 3.39 -16.47
N ALA A 434 -16.93 2.16 -16.96
CA ALA A 434 -15.71 1.40 -17.17
C ALA A 434 -14.74 2.11 -18.13
N ALA A 435 -15.22 2.65 -19.25
CA ALA A 435 -14.40 3.43 -20.17
C ALA A 435 -13.79 4.68 -19.50
N SER A 436 -14.59 5.42 -18.74
CA SER A 436 -14.13 6.61 -18.00
C SER A 436 -13.07 6.25 -16.94
N LEU A 437 -13.32 5.17 -16.18
CA LEU A 437 -12.38 4.66 -15.18
C LEU A 437 -11.07 4.20 -15.81
N ARG A 438 -11.09 3.48 -16.94
CA ARG A 438 -9.87 3.09 -17.69
C ARG A 438 -9.05 4.30 -18.11
N THR A 439 -9.70 5.34 -18.64
CA THR A 439 -9.00 6.58 -19.02
C THR A 439 -8.35 7.26 -17.82
N ARG A 440 -9.06 7.38 -16.69
CA ARG A 440 -8.55 8.04 -15.48
C ARG A 440 -7.47 7.23 -14.77
N ALA A 441 -7.69 5.93 -14.61
CA ALA A 441 -6.74 5.01 -14.00
C ALA A 441 -5.44 4.92 -14.80
N GLY A 442 -5.53 5.00 -16.13
CA GLY A 442 -4.39 4.97 -17.05
C GLY A 442 -3.82 6.36 -17.40
N ALA A 443 -4.23 7.43 -16.71
CA ALA A 443 -3.76 8.78 -17.02
C ALA A 443 -2.32 9.04 -16.55
N ARG A 444 -1.82 8.26 -15.59
CA ARG A 444 -0.50 8.39 -14.97
C ARG A 444 0.18 7.04 -14.90
N GLN A 445 1.51 7.05 -14.99
CA GLN A 445 2.37 5.89 -14.79
C GLN A 445 3.36 6.11 -13.64
N PRO A 446 4.05 5.07 -13.15
CA PRO A 446 5.08 5.21 -12.13
C PRO A 446 6.13 6.29 -12.44
N ILE A 447 6.47 6.50 -13.72
CA ILE A 447 7.45 7.52 -14.13
C ILE A 447 7.00 8.95 -13.84
N ASP A 448 5.71 9.25 -13.96
CA ASP A 448 5.18 10.58 -13.68
C ASP A 448 5.29 10.88 -12.18
N TRP A 449 5.01 9.88 -11.35
CA TRP A 449 5.17 9.96 -9.90
C TRP A 449 6.63 10.16 -9.47
N LEU A 450 7.58 9.51 -10.14
CA LEU A 450 9.01 9.73 -9.90
C LEU A 450 9.44 11.15 -10.31
N LYS A 451 9.02 11.62 -11.49
CA LYS A 451 9.33 12.97 -11.98
C LYS A 451 8.84 14.06 -11.03
N ASP A 452 7.63 13.92 -10.49
CA ASP A 452 7.07 14.87 -9.53
C ASP A 452 7.92 14.96 -8.25
N GLN A 453 8.44 13.84 -7.75
CA GLN A 453 9.34 13.82 -6.59
C GLN A 453 10.70 14.47 -6.90
N LEU A 454 11.30 14.15 -8.05
CA LEU A 454 12.56 14.73 -8.48
C LEU A 454 12.46 16.25 -8.68
N ALA A 455 11.31 16.73 -9.18
CA ALA A 455 11.02 18.15 -9.31
C ALA A 455 10.81 18.83 -7.94
N ALA A 456 10.20 18.13 -6.99
CA ALA A 456 9.93 18.64 -5.66
C ALA A 456 11.18 18.70 -4.77
N ALA A 457 12.16 17.81 -4.95
CA ALA A 457 13.36 17.75 -4.11
C ALA A 457 14.16 19.06 -4.12
N LYS A 458 14.34 19.63 -2.92
CA LYS A 458 15.00 20.92 -2.67
C LYS A 458 16.21 20.76 -1.78
#